data_AF-N1W1N4-F1
#
_entry.id   AF-N1W1N4-F1
#
_cell.length_a   1.000
_cell.length_b   1.000
_cell.length_c   1.000
_cell.angle_alpha   90.00
_cell.angle_beta   90.00
_cell.angle_gamma   90.00
#
_symmetry.space_group_name_H-M   'P 1'
#
loop_
_entity.id
_entity.type
_entity.pdbx_description
1 polymer ?
#
loop_
_entity_poly.entity_id
_entity_poly.type
_entity_poly.pdbx_seq_one_letter_code
_entity_poly.pdbx_strand_id
1 'polypeptide(L)'
;MMVQVFKEKYLWASKKEKSLILDQFVEATGYNRSYARTVLRKKKDNVVKLWSRKKRKTVYDDNVKFYLEKIWEILDRICAKRLVKAIPDTLAKLEQFKVFRIDSNTKKAFFRLVQQL
;
A
#
# COMPACT_ATOMS: atom_id res chain seq x y z
N MET A 1 -20.27 23.30 19.12
CA MET A 1 -19.79 24.02 20.33
C MET A 1 -19.23 23.06 21.40
N MET A 2 -19.91 21.96 21.73
CA MET A 2 -19.50 21.02 22.79
C MET A 2 -18.08 20.42 22.61
N VAL A 3 -17.73 19.95 21.41
CA VAL A 3 -16.45 19.27 21.16
C VAL A 3 -15.22 20.16 21.44
N GLN A 4 -15.31 21.47 21.21
CA GLN A 4 -14.19 22.40 21.44
C GLN A 4 -13.88 22.56 22.93
N VAL A 5 -14.92 22.66 23.77
CA VAL A 5 -14.79 22.78 25.22
C VAL A 5 -14.16 21.51 25.83
N PHE A 6 -14.64 20.33 25.40
CA PHE A 6 -14.04 19.05 25.84
C PHE A 6 -12.60 18.90 25.35
N LYS A 7 -12.28 19.40 24.17
CA LYS A 7 -10.95 19.33 23.59
C LYS A 7 -9.94 20.17 24.38
N GLU A 8 -10.29 21.40 24.75
CA GLU A 8 -9.44 22.26 25.57
C GLU A 8 -9.17 21.62 26.93
N LYS A 9 -10.21 21.14 27.62
CA LYS A 9 -10.06 20.41 28.89
C LYS A 9 -9.20 19.14 28.74
N TYR A 10 -9.39 18.37 27.67
CA TYR A 10 -8.62 17.16 27.40
C TYR A 10 -7.13 17.42 27.12
N LEU A 11 -6.79 18.58 26.53
CA LEU A 11 -5.41 18.97 26.25
C LEU A 11 -4.63 19.24 27.54
N TRP A 12 -5.24 19.98 28.48
CA TRP A 12 -4.63 20.41 29.74
C TRP A 12 -4.76 19.41 30.90
N ALA A 13 -5.64 18.40 30.78
CA ALA A 13 -5.90 17.41 31.82
C ALA A 13 -4.71 16.46 32.11
N SER A 14 -4.66 15.90 33.32
CA SER A 14 -3.76 14.80 33.70
C SER A 14 -4.22 13.45 33.13
N LYS A 15 -3.40 12.38 33.22
CA LYS A 15 -3.76 11.05 32.67
C LYS A 15 -5.06 10.48 33.27
N LYS A 16 -5.30 10.73 34.57
CA LYS A 16 -6.51 10.30 35.28
C LYS A 16 -7.73 11.09 34.81
N GLU A 17 -7.61 12.42 34.76
CA GLU A 17 -8.68 13.32 34.28
C GLU A 17 -9.05 13.08 32.81
N LYS A 18 -8.07 12.80 31.94
CA LYS A 18 -8.34 12.47 30.53
C LYS A 18 -9.24 11.25 30.35
N SER A 19 -9.19 10.30 31.27
CA SER A 19 -10.07 9.13 31.22
C SER A 19 -11.50 9.53 31.55
N LEU A 20 -11.71 10.30 32.63
CA LEU A 20 -13.02 10.83 33.02
C LEU A 20 -13.64 11.72 31.94
N ILE A 21 -12.83 12.60 31.34
CA ILE A 21 -13.27 13.47 30.24
C ILE A 21 -13.69 12.63 29.01
N LEU A 22 -13.00 11.52 28.74
CA LEU A 22 -13.38 10.60 27.66
C LEU A 22 -14.68 9.88 27.96
N ASP A 23 -14.90 9.41 29.19
CA ASP A 23 -16.14 8.74 29.60
C ASP A 23 -17.34 9.69 29.45
N GLN A 24 -17.21 10.92 29.97
CA GLN A 24 -18.24 11.96 29.83
C GLN A 24 -18.51 12.32 28.36
N PHE A 25 -17.46 12.38 27.53
CA PHE A 25 -17.61 12.70 26.12
C PHE A 25 -18.29 11.59 25.34
N VAL A 26 -17.99 10.33 25.66
CA VAL A 26 -18.64 9.14 25.08
C VAL A 26 -20.12 9.12 25.45
N GLU A 27 -20.45 9.38 26.71
CA GLU A 27 -21.83 9.44 27.19
C GLU A 27 -22.63 10.58 26.53
N ALA A 28 -22.01 11.76 26.37
CA ALA A 28 -22.65 12.92 25.77
C ALA A 28 -22.81 12.83 24.23
N THR A 29 -21.94 12.10 23.53
CA THR A 29 -21.91 12.07 22.04
C THR A 29 -22.30 10.72 21.44
N GLY A 30 -22.36 9.65 22.24
CA GLY A 30 -22.56 8.28 21.77
C GLY A 30 -21.38 7.72 20.96
N TYR A 31 -20.26 8.44 20.85
CA TYR A 31 -19.09 7.97 20.11
C TYR A 31 -18.36 6.86 20.85
N ASN A 32 -17.73 5.94 20.12
CA ASN A 32 -16.86 4.96 20.75
C ASN A 32 -15.63 5.64 21.37
N ARG A 33 -15.07 5.06 22.43
CA ARG A 33 -13.93 5.61 23.19
C ARG A 33 -12.68 5.86 22.32
N SER A 34 -12.46 5.04 21.29
CA SER A 34 -11.34 5.18 20.36
C SER A 34 -11.51 6.40 19.45
N TYR A 35 -12.71 6.59 18.92
CA TYR A 35 -13.09 7.71 18.08
C TYR A 35 -13.10 9.01 18.90
N ALA A 36 -13.67 9.00 20.10
CA ALA A 36 -13.63 10.09 21.05
C ALA A 36 -12.20 10.59 21.31
N ARG A 37 -11.28 9.67 21.60
CA ARG A 37 -9.85 9.99 21.76
C ARG A 37 -9.26 10.64 20.52
N THR A 38 -9.61 10.14 19.34
CA THR A 38 -9.11 10.66 18.07
C THR A 38 -9.62 12.08 17.81
N VAL A 39 -10.91 12.32 18.02
CA VAL A 39 -11.57 13.63 17.85
C VAL A 39 -10.95 14.67 18.80
N LEU A 40 -10.77 14.33 20.08
CA LEU A 40 -10.17 15.23 21.07
C LEU A 40 -8.68 15.47 20.83
N ARG A 41 -7.94 14.52 20.23
CA ARG A 41 -6.51 14.67 19.92
C ARG A 41 -6.21 15.35 18.58
N LYS A 42 -7.15 15.35 17.63
CA LYS A 42 -6.91 15.85 16.27
C LYS A 42 -6.67 17.36 16.29
N LYS A 43 -5.44 17.82 16.12
CA LYS A 43 -5.16 19.25 15.83
C LYS A 43 -5.79 19.61 14.48
N LYS A 44 -6.31 20.84 14.33
CA LYS A 44 -6.95 21.31 13.09
C LYS A 44 -6.02 21.13 11.87
N ASP A 45 -4.69 21.15 12.10
CA ASP A 45 -3.66 21.03 11.07
C ASP A 45 -3.19 19.60 10.76
N ASN A 46 -3.83 18.57 11.33
CA ASN A 46 -3.61 17.20 10.90
C ASN A 46 -4.37 16.90 9.59
N VAL A 47 -4.22 17.78 8.60
CA VAL A 47 -4.23 17.33 7.22
C VAL A 47 -3.06 16.37 7.17
N VAL A 48 -3.35 15.08 7.06
CA VAL A 48 -2.32 14.08 6.83
C VAL A 48 -1.53 14.61 5.65
N LYS A 49 -0.34 15.20 5.90
CA LYS A 49 0.62 15.43 4.84
C LYS A 49 0.86 14.03 4.35
N LEU A 50 0.18 13.66 3.26
CA LEU A 50 0.48 12.50 2.47
C LEU A 50 1.89 12.78 1.97
N TRP A 51 2.88 12.53 2.84
CA TRP A 51 4.27 12.48 2.45
C TRP A 51 4.24 11.55 1.26
N SER A 52 4.47 12.11 0.08
CA SER A 52 4.51 11.37 -1.16
C SER A 52 5.48 10.23 -0.89
N ARG A 53 4.95 9.01 -0.74
CA ARG A 53 5.76 7.86 -0.36
C ARG A 53 6.91 7.84 -1.36
N LYS A 54 8.14 7.96 -0.85
CA LYS A 54 9.33 7.99 -1.68
C LYS A 54 9.23 6.79 -2.63
N LYS A 55 9.10 7.07 -3.94
CA LYS A 55 8.94 6.02 -4.94
C LYS A 55 10.14 5.08 -4.77
N ARG A 56 9.87 3.79 -4.51
CA ARG A 56 10.95 2.79 -4.47
C ARG A 56 11.66 2.83 -5.81
N LYS A 57 12.99 2.72 -5.79
CA LYS A 57 13.78 2.59 -7.01
C LYS A 57 13.21 1.41 -7.80
N THR A 58 12.86 1.66 -9.05
CA THR A 58 12.39 0.61 -9.95
C THR A 58 13.56 -0.33 -10.20
N VAL A 59 13.41 -1.59 -9.80
CA VAL A 59 14.42 -2.65 -10.03
C VAL A 59 14.33 -3.16 -11.47
N TYR A 60 13.19 -2.93 -12.13
CA TYR A 60 12.92 -3.39 -13.48
C TYR A 60 13.09 -2.26 -14.48
N ASP A 61 13.81 -2.56 -15.57
CA ASP A 61 13.86 -1.73 -16.76
C ASP A 61 12.46 -1.69 -17.41
N ASP A 62 12.09 -0.56 -18.02
CA ASP A 62 10.74 -0.33 -18.56
C ASP A 62 10.38 -1.38 -19.63
N ASN A 63 11.39 -1.87 -20.36
CA ASN A 63 11.24 -2.95 -21.33
C ASN A 63 10.79 -4.27 -20.68
N VAL A 64 11.38 -4.63 -19.54
CA VAL A 64 11.04 -5.87 -18.82
C VAL A 64 9.60 -5.80 -18.33
N LYS A 65 9.16 -4.61 -17.87
CA LYS A 65 7.78 -4.39 -17.44
C LYS A 65 6.79 -4.56 -18.59
N PHE A 66 7.08 -4.00 -19.76
CA PHE A 66 6.23 -4.13 -20.95
C PHE A 66 6.02 -5.60 -21.36
N TYR A 67 7.11 -6.36 -21.46
CA TYR A 67 7.02 -7.78 -21.80
C TYR A 67 6.32 -8.61 -20.72
N LEU A 68 6.56 -8.29 -19.44
CA LEU A 68 5.89 -8.97 -18.33
C LEU A 68 4.37 -8.72 -18.36
N GLU A 69 3.93 -7.49 -18.64
CA GLU A 69 2.51 -7.16 -18.79
C GLU A 69 1.88 -7.94 -19.96
N LYS A 70 2.57 -8.06 -21.10
CA LYS A 70 2.07 -8.85 -22.24
C LYS A 70 1.93 -10.33 -21.92
N ILE A 71 2.93 -10.93 -21.27
CA ILE A 71 2.86 -12.33 -20.82
C ILE A 71 1.72 -12.51 -19.80
N TRP A 72 1.56 -11.54 -18.89
CA TRP A 72 0.50 -11.56 -17.88
C TRP A 72 -0.89 -11.46 -18.49
N GLU A 73 -1.07 -10.68 -19.56
CA GLU A 73 -2.31 -10.62 -20.35
C GLU A 73 -2.61 -11.95 -21.06
N ILE A 74 -1.60 -12.58 -21.69
CA ILE A 74 -1.75 -13.88 -22.36
C ILE A 74 -2.13 -14.98 -21.36
N LEU A 75 -1.61 -14.91 -20.14
CA LEU A 75 -1.89 -15.86 -19.06
C LEU A 75 -3.15 -15.52 -18.26
N ASP A 76 -4.03 -14.68 -18.79
CA ASP A 76 -5.32 -14.32 -18.16
C ASP A 76 -5.16 -13.72 -16.75
N ARG A 77 -4.17 -12.84 -16.58
CA ARG A 77 -3.90 -12.08 -15.36
C ARG A 77 -3.72 -12.92 -14.09
N ILE A 78 -3.04 -14.05 -14.19
CA ILE A 78 -2.74 -14.93 -13.05
C ILE A 78 -1.95 -14.24 -11.93
N CYS A 79 -2.07 -14.74 -10.70
CA CYS A 79 -1.35 -14.19 -9.55
C CYS A 79 0.17 -14.22 -9.73
N ALA A 80 0.86 -13.19 -9.20
CA ALA A 80 2.30 -12.97 -9.42
C ALA A 80 3.19 -14.19 -9.05
N LYS A 81 2.86 -14.91 -7.96
CA LYS A 81 3.57 -16.13 -7.57
C LYS A 81 3.48 -17.24 -8.63
N ARG A 82 2.33 -17.37 -9.29
CA ARG A 82 2.11 -18.35 -10.37
C ARG A 82 2.76 -17.88 -11.66
N LEU A 83 2.70 -16.57 -11.93
CA LEU A 83 3.38 -15.95 -13.06
C LEU A 83 4.88 -16.26 -13.03
N VAL A 84 5.55 -16.05 -11.89
CA VAL A 84 7.00 -16.30 -11.74
C VAL A 84 7.36 -17.73 -12.10
N LYS A 85 6.56 -18.72 -11.69
CA LYS A 85 6.77 -20.13 -12.04
C LYS A 85 6.48 -20.45 -13.50
N ALA A 86 5.53 -19.75 -14.11
CA ALA A 86 5.12 -19.96 -15.50
C ALA A 86 6.02 -19.24 -16.52
N ILE A 87 6.81 -18.24 -16.11
CA ILE A 87 7.73 -17.48 -16.97
C ILE A 87 8.66 -18.39 -17.81
N PRO A 88 9.39 -19.39 -17.26
CA PRO A 88 10.29 -20.21 -18.06
C PRO A 88 9.56 -21.00 -19.16
N ASP A 89 8.44 -21.64 -18.83
CA ASP A 89 7.65 -22.42 -19.79
C ASP A 89 7.01 -21.54 -20.86
N THR A 90 6.57 -20.35 -20.48
CA THR A 90 5.93 -19.40 -21.40
C THR A 90 6.94 -18.73 -22.31
N LEU A 91 8.14 -18.38 -21.82
CA LEU A 91 9.25 -17.92 -22.65
C LEU A 91 9.65 -18.96 -23.69
N ALA A 92 9.77 -20.23 -23.31
CA ALA A 92 10.11 -21.31 -24.23
C ALA A 92 9.08 -21.45 -25.36
N LYS A 93 7.78 -21.37 -25.04
CA LYS A 93 6.71 -21.38 -26.05
C LYS A 93 6.73 -20.14 -26.93
N LEU A 94 6.93 -18.96 -26.36
CA LEU A 94 6.97 -17.70 -27.11
C LEU A 94 8.13 -17.64 -28.11
N GLU A 95 9.27 -18.25 -27.79
CA GLU A 95 10.38 -18.43 -28.74
C GLU A 95 10.01 -19.36 -29.89
N GLN A 96 9.32 -20.48 -29.61
CA GLN A 96 8.88 -21.43 -30.64
C GLN A 96 7.91 -20.78 -31.63
N PHE A 97 6.96 -19.98 -31.14
CA PHE A 97 5.98 -19.32 -32.00
C PHE A 97 6.52 -18.05 -32.70
N LYS A 98 7.77 -17.64 -32.45
CA LYS A 98 8.39 -16.38 -32.97
C LYS A 98 7.54 -15.11 -32.76
N VAL A 99 6.61 -15.12 -31.81
CA VAL A 99 5.62 -14.05 -31.61
C VAL A 99 6.28 -12.77 -31.06
N PHE A 100 7.42 -12.89 -30.38
CA PHE A 100 8.17 -11.76 -29.86
C PHE A 100 9.68 -11.90 -30.08
N ARG A 101 10.31 -10.81 -30.54
CA ARG A 101 11.77 -10.70 -30.62
C ARG A 101 12.28 -10.22 -29.26
N ILE A 102 12.41 -11.16 -28.33
CA ILE A 102 12.83 -10.86 -26.95
C ILE A 102 14.34 -10.60 -26.93
N ASP A 103 14.75 -9.42 -26.49
CA ASP A 103 16.16 -9.04 -26.38
C ASP A 103 16.89 -9.85 -25.31
N SER A 104 18.15 -10.21 -25.55
CA SER A 104 18.95 -11.05 -24.65
C SER A 104 19.09 -10.47 -23.23
N ASN A 105 19.05 -9.14 -23.07
CA ASN A 105 19.05 -8.52 -21.74
C ASN A 105 17.75 -8.76 -20.98
N THR A 106 16.61 -8.71 -21.65
CA THR A 106 15.30 -8.95 -21.01
C THR A 106 15.16 -10.38 -20.52
N LYS A 107 15.66 -11.38 -21.27
CA LYS A 107 15.72 -12.78 -20.81
C LYS A 107 16.51 -12.94 -19.52
N LYS A 108 17.72 -12.35 -19.45
CA LYS A 108 18.56 -12.39 -18.25
C LYS A 108 17.86 -11.74 -17.04
N ALA A 109 17.07 -10.68 -17.26
CA ALA A 109 16.27 -10.06 -16.21
C ALA A 109 15.13 -10.97 -15.71
N PHE A 110 14.44 -11.68 -16.61
CA PHE A 110 13.43 -12.68 -16.25
C PHE A 110 14.01 -13.86 -15.46
N PHE A 111 15.20 -14.35 -15.82
CA PHE A 111 15.86 -15.41 -15.05
C PHE A 111 16.26 -14.96 -13.64
N ARG A 112 16.76 -13.73 -13.48
CA ARG A 112 17.03 -13.17 -12.13
C ARG A 112 15.76 -13.03 -11.30
N LEU A 113 14.64 -12.68 -11.93
CA LEU A 113 13.33 -12.57 -11.30
C LEU A 113 12.83 -13.90 -10.73
N VAL A 114 13.04 -15.00 -11.46
CA VAL A 114 12.68 -16.34 -11.00
C VAL A 114 13.59 -16.80 -9.86
N GLN A 115 14.85 -16.36 -9.81
CA GLN A 115 15.79 -16.72 -8.72
C GLN A 115 15.65 -15.90 -7.44
N GLN A 116 15.03 -14.72 -7.47
CA GLN A 116 14.90 -13.83 -6.30
C GLN A 116 13.60 -14.00 -5.49
N LEU A 117 12.66 -14.83 -5.95
CA LEU A 117 11.33 -15.04 -5.36
C LEU A 117 11.13 -16.49 -4.90
#